data_AF-A0A1U8M5J6-F1
#
_entry.id   AF-A0A1U8M5J6-F1
#
_cell.length_a   1.000
_cell.length_b   1.000
_cell.length_c   1.000
_cell.angle_alpha   90.00
_cell.angle_beta   90.00
_cell.angle_gamma   90.00
#
_symmetry.space_group_name_H-M   'P 1'
#
loop_
_entity.id
_entity.type
_entity.pdbx_description
1 polymer ?
#
loop_
_entity_poly.entity_id
_entity_poly.type
_entity_poly.pdbx_seq_one_letter_code
_entity_poly.pdbx_strand_id
1 'polypeptide(L)'
;MTLDADNFKSIDRSFKTNVKVRNGHFIKVEGKGDVLINTPTSTKLVTNVLLVPEIDRNLLSIAQLLEKGYSVNKSPDSTYTAAADESKLCHKRFSHANYMSMAQLTKEDLVKNFTNSVEKERKLLTLKEVHDMHGNQSSAQIKELKSHVTSLELELKSLQTTNRNMAEQLENKASEAEKLGKQNIGLQSRISELKIMLEKREKKFFILTKKLENDNSESLSSVKNLIAQENNLLSEKETLQAEKALLKENLAFEVDEASNQVQRLMDEANTLQQQLESLYIQKAKLELQFERKKQKSSERLNEMENKKSELKQMVEDLQRDLEAKGDEKNDLVNQIIRECLINKSLQHASQEGVLEISLHAACEFPTCQEVARAMHATVKKRD
;
A
#
# COMPACT_ATOMS: atom_id res chain seq x y z
N MET A 1 -60.95 64.91 -1.05
CA MET A 1 -61.15 63.46 -0.84
C MET A 1 -62.61 63.17 -1.17
N THR A 2 -62.89 62.05 -1.83
CA THR A 2 -64.24 61.62 -2.18
C THR A 2 -64.39 60.13 -1.91
N LEU A 3 -65.59 59.68 -1.56
CA LEU A 3 -65.90 58.25 -1.40
C LEU A 3 -66.30 57.58 -2.72
N ASP A 4 -66.79 58.37 -3.65
CA ASP A 4 -67.42 57.88 -4.87
C ASP A 4 -66.43 57.94 -6.04
N ALA A 5 -66.15 56.75 -6.59
CA ALA A 5 -65.20 56.54 -7.67
C ALA A 5 -65.70 57.07 -9.02
N ASP A 6 -67.02 57.22 -9.20
CA ASP A 6 -67.61 57.66 -10.47
C ASP A 6 -67.41 59.17 -10.71
N ASN A 7 -67.05 59.91 -9.65
CA ASN A 7 -66.69 61.33 -9.77
C ASN A 7 -65.30 61.57 -10.39
N PHE A 8 -64.50 60.52 -10.57
CA PHE A 8 -63.17 60.65 -11.17
C PHE A 8 -63.23 60.58 -12.69
N LYS A 9 -62.57 61.54 -13.35
CA LYS A 9 -62.31 61.48 -14.79
C LYS A 9 -61.23 60.45 -15.11
N SER A 10 -60.21 60.37 -14.26
CA SER A 10 -59.12 59.41 -14.32
C SER A 10 -58.70 59.07 -12.90
N ILE A 11 -58.50 57.78 -12.61
CA ILE A 11 -58.08 57.31 -11.28
C ILE A 11 -57.03 56.24 -11.39
N ASP A 12 -55.93 56.41 -10.65
CA ASP A 12 -54.92 55.40 -10.41
C ASP A 12 -55.28 54.63 -9.13
N ARG A 13 -55.74 53.39 -9.30
CA ARG A 13 -56.08 52.45 -8.21
C ARG A 13 -54.87 51.67 -7.68
N SER A 14 -53.70 51.82 -8.31
CA SER A 14 -52.45 51.25 -7.78
C SER A 14 -51.94 52.06 -6.58
N PHE A 15 -52.30 53.35 -6.52
CA PHE A 15 -51.97 54.23 -5.40
C PHE A 15 -52.81 53.89 -4.15
N LYS A 16 -52.23 53.09 -3.25
CA LYS A 16 -52.82 52.71 -1.97
C LYS A 16 -51.97 53.24 -0.82
N THR A 17 -52.58 53.99 0.09
CA THR A 17 -51.89 54.57 1.25
C THR A 17 -52.86 54.74 2.42
N ASN A 18 -52.36 55.10 3.59
CA ASN A 18 -53.19 55.40 4.76
C ASN A 18 -53.01 56.87 5.14
N VAL A 19 -54.12 57.58 5.34
CA VAL A 19 -54.12 58.98 5.75
C VAL A 19 -54.56 59.07 7.21
N LYS A 20 -53.75 59.74 8.03
CA LYS A 20 -54.11 60.03 9.42
C LYS A 20 -55.11 61.18 9.47
N VAL A 21 -56.29 60.95 10.02
CA VAL A 21 -57.27 62.02 10.25
C VAL A 21 -57.12 62.62 11.66
N ARG A 22 -57.77 63.75 11.92
CA ARG A 22 -57.56 64.58 13.12
C ARG A 22 -57.76 63.85 14.45
N ASN A 23 -58.60 62.81 14.49
CA ASN A 23 -58.83 61.99 15.69
C ASN A 23 -57.70 60.96 15.94
N GLY A 24 -56.63 60.98 15.14
CA GLY A 24 -55.49 60.07 15.25
C GLY A 24 -55.66 58.73 14.53
N HIS A 25 -56.87 58.42 14.02
CA HIS A 25 -57.15 57.22 13.26
C HIS A 25 -56.57 57.30 11.84
N PHE A 26 -56.20 56.15 11.29
CA PHE A 26 -55.72 56.05 9.91
C PHE A 26 -56.82 55.48 9.04
N ILE A 27 -57.15 56.18 7.97
CA ILE A 27 -58.16 55.78 6.99
C ILE A 27 -57.46 55.39 5.70
N LYS A 28 -57.90 54.29 5.09
CA LYS A 28 -57.30 53.74 3.87
C LYS A 28 -57.73 54.50 2.62
N VAL A 29 -56.74 54.90 1.82
CA VAL A 29 -56.91 55.46 0.48
C VAL A 29 -56.75 54.35 -0.55
N GLU A 30 -57.69 54.25 -1.48
CA GLU A 30 -57.75 53.17 -2.48
C GLU A 30 -57.46 53.63 -3.90
N GLY A 31 -57.26 54.94 -4.10
CA GLY A 31 -56.81 55.47 -5.36
C GLY A 31 -56.57 56.96 -5.31
N LYS A 32 -55.92 57.48 -6.35
CA LYS A 32 -55.67 58.90 -6.53
C LYS A 32 -55.93 59.29 -7.97
N GLY A 33 -56.57 60.43 -8.20
CA GLY A 33 -56.97 60.81 -9.53
C GLY A 33 -57.47 62.24 -9.66
N ASP A 34 -57.99 62.56 -10.83
CA ASP A 34 -58.48 63.89 -11.15
C ASP A 34 -60.02 63.88 -11.23
N VAL A 35 -60.64 64.88 -10.59
CA VAL A 35 -62.10 65.02 -10.47
C VAL A 35 -62.54 66.29 -11.18
N LEU A 36 -63.64 66.20 -11.93
CA LEU A 36 -64.30 67.36 -12.52
C LEU A 36 -65.45 67.80 -11.62
N ILE A 37 -65.45 69.08 -11.23
CA ILE A 37 -66.54 69.70 -10.49
C ILE A 37 -67.30 70.62 -11.44
N ASN A 38 -68.54 70.27 -11.74
CA ASN A 38 -69.43 71.08 -12.56
C ASN A 38 -70.16 72.10 -11.68
N THR A 39 -70.02 73.39 -12.00
CA THR A 39 -70.84 74.47 -11.43
C THR A 39 -71.71 75.07 -12.53
N PRO A 40 -72.82 75.75 -12.21
CA PRO A 40 -73.69 76.36 -13.23
C PRO A 40 -72.99 77.31 -14.20
N THR A 41 -71.85 77.88 -13.80
CA THR A 41 -71.07 78.84 -14.58
C THR A 41 -69.80 78.27 -15.20
N SER A 42 -69.24 77.17 -14.68
CA SER A 42 -68.04 76.53 -15.25
C SER A 42 -67.76 75.13 -14.71
N THR A 43 -67.08 74.31 -15.50
CA THR A 43 -66.47 73.06 -15.02
C THR A 43 -65.03 73.33 -14.57
N LYS A 44 -64.67 72.91 -13.36
CA LYS A 44 -63.32 73.05 -12.79
C LYS A 44 -62.69 71.68 -12.59
N LEU A 45 -61.43 71.53 -12.99
CA LEU A 45 -60.65 70.31 -12.77
C LEU A 45 -59.89 70.42 -11.44
N VAL A 46 -60.10 69.45 -10.55
CA VAL A 46 -59.35 69.32 -9.31
C VAL A 46 -58.44 68.09 -9.43
N THR A 47 -57.15 68.35 -9.49
CA THR A 47 -56.14 67.28 -9.61
C THR A 47 -55.70 66.74 -8.26
N ASN A 48 -55.19 65.51 -8.25
CA ASN A 48 -54.64 64.82 -7.06
C ASN A 48 -55.66 64.58 -5.93
N VAL A 49 -56.91 64.26 -6.27
CA VAL A 49 -57.95 63.89 -5.30
C VAL A 49 -57.78 62.43 -4.88
N LEU A 50 -57.92 62.15 -3.59
CA LEU A 50 -57.83 60.79 -3.02
C LEU A 50 -59.23 60.14 -2.93
N LEU A 51 -59.34 58.89 -3.38
CA LEU A 51 -60.50 58.03 -3.21
C LEU A 51 -60.41 57.31 -1.86
N VAL A 52 -61.38 57.56 -0.99
CA VAL A 52 -61.40 57.04 0.38
C VAL A 52 -62.81 56.54 0.68
N PRO A 53 -63.10 55.22 0.50
CA PRO A 53 -64.46 54.69 0.66
C PRO A 53 -65.02 54.82 2.08
N GLU A 54 -64.16 54.92 3.08
CA GLU A 54 -64.51 54.98 4.51
C GLU A 54 -64.98 56.36 5.01
N ILE A 55 -65.09 57.38 4.13
CA ILE A 55 -65.65 58.69 4.51
C ILE A 55 -67.13 58.77 4.14
N ASP A 56 -67.95 59.38 5.00
CA ASP A 56 -69.39 59.50 4.74
C ASP A 56 -69.74 60.71 3.85
N ARG A 57 -68.77 61.62 3.62
CA ARG A 57 -68.95 62.85 2.84
C ARG A 57 -67.67 63.26 2.13
N ASN A 58 -67.81 63.96 1.00
CA ASN A 58 -66.68 64.54 0.28
C ASN A 58 -66.05 65.69 1.09
N LEU A 59 -64.72 65.71 1.13
CA LEU A 59 -63.95 66.70 1.89
C LEU A 59 -63.05 67.53 0.96
N LEU A 60 -63.17 68.85 1.07
CA LEU A 60 -62.33 69.83 0.39
C LEU A 60 -61.49 70.57 1.42
N SER A 61 -60.17 70.62 1.22
CA SER A 61 -59.28 71.38 2.10
C SER A 61 -59.29 72.85 1.69
N ILE A 62 -59.78 73.72 2.58
CA ILE A 62 -59.79 75.17 2.37
C ILE A 62 -58.36 75.71 2.19
N ALA A 63 -57.40 75.19 2.96
CA ALA A 63 -55.99 75.59 2.84
C ALA A 63 -55.41 75.31 1.44
N GLN A 64 -55.68 74.11 0.90
CA GLN A 64 -55.22 73.73 -0.44
C GLN A 64 -55.92 74.51 -1.54
N LEU A 65 -57.17 74.92 -1.34
CA LEU A 65 -57.89 75.77 -2.28
C LEU A 65 -57.34 77.20 -2.26
N LEU A 66 -57.04 77.76 -1.10
CA LEU A 66 -56.38 79.08 -0.99
C LEU A 66 -55.01 79.07 -1.66
N GLU A 67 -54.20 78.02 -1.45
CA GLU A 67 -52.90 77.83 -2.14
C GLU A 67 -53.04 77.76 -3.67
N LYS A 68 -54.15 77.20 -4.16
CA LYS A 68 -54.46 77.13 -5.60
C LYS A 68 -55.18 78.37 -6.14
N GLY A 69 -55.22 79.47 -5.37
CA GLY A 69 -55.71 80.77 -5.83
C GLY A 69 -57.23 80.97 -5.74
N TYR A 70 -57.94 80.11 -5.01
CA TYR A 70 -59.37 80.31 -4.75
C TYR A 70 -59.57 81.30 -3.58
N SER A 71 -60.48 82.27 -3.71
CA SER A 71 -60.82 83.21 -2.63
C SER A 71 -61.98 82.71 -1.77
N VAL A 72 -61.90 82.95 -0.45
CA VAL A 72 -62.97 82.61 0.50
C VAL A 72 -63.65 83.90 0.94
N ASN A 73 -64.86 84.16 0.42
CA ASN A 73 -65.67 85.29 0.86
C ASN A 73 -66.36 84.95 2.20
N LYS A 74 -66.02 85.69 3.26
CA LYS A 74 -66.74 85.68 4.54
C LYS A 74 -67.63 86.93 4.61
N SER A 75 -68.92 86.76 4.86
CA SER A 75 -69.82 87.87 5.16
C SER A 75 -69.52 88.44 6.56
N PRO A 76 -69.34 89.77 6.73
CA PRO A 76 -69.07 90.36 8.04
C PRO A 76 -70.38 90.81 8.70
N ASP A 77 -70.85 90.05 9.71
CA ASP A 77 -71.83 90.52 10.68
C ASP A 77 -71.39 90.14 12.10
N SER A 78 -70.90 91.12 12.85
CA SER A 78 -71.24 91.37 14.27
C SER A 78 -70.37 92.50 14.84
N THR A 79 -71.06 93.54 15.24
CA THR A 79 -70.61 94.83 15.77
C THR A 79 -70.34 94.76 17.28
N TYR A 80 -69.36 95.54 17.77
CA TYR A 80 -69.38 96.06 19.14
C TYR A 80 -69.15 97.57 19.09
N THR A 81 -70.17 98.32 19.49
CA THR A 81 -70.17 99.77 19.66
C THR A 81 -69.57 100.12 21.02
N ALA A 82 -68.58 101.01 21.03
CA ALA A 82 -68.12 101.65 22.26
C ALA A 82 -69.20 102.66 22.71
N ALA A 83 -69.90 102.35 23.80
CA ALA A 83 -70.77 103.29 24.49
C ALA A 83 -69.92 104.37 25.18
N ALA A 84 -70.39 105.61 25.09
CA ALA A 84 -69.75 106.79 25.65
C ALA A 84 -69.64 106.71 27.18
N ASP A 85 -68.46 107.07 27.70
CA ASP A 85 -68.14 107.18 29.11
C ASP A 85 -68.75 108.47 29.69
N GLU A 86 -70.00 108.38 30.20
CA GLU A 86 -70.67 109.46 30.96
C GLU A 86 -70.04 109.69 32.35
N SER A 87 -69.10 108.86 32.80
CA SER A 87 -68.51 108.93 34.15
C SER A 87 -67.68 110.20 34.38
N LYS A 88 -67.05 110.73 33.32
CA LYS A 88 -66.21 111.95 33.42
C LYS A 88 -67.00 113.24 33.65
N LEU A 89 -68.32 113.26 33.47
CA LEU A 89 -69.14 114.45 33.75
C LEU A 89 -69.50 114.59 35.24
N CYS A 90 -69.55 113.48 36.00
CA CYS A 90 -69.95 113.48 37.41
C CYS A 90 -68.82 113.98 38.35
N HIS A 91 -67.56 113.61 38.05
CA HIS A 91 -66.41 114.03 38.87
C HIS A 91 -66.14 115.55 38.86
N LYS A 92 -66.59 116.30 37.85
CA LYS A 92 -66.44 117.77 37.81
C LYS A 92 -67.55 118.54 38.55
N ARG A 93 -68.72 117.93 38.81
CA ARG A 93 -69.86 118.58 39.46
C ARG A 93 -69.99 118.29 40.96
N PHE A 94 -69.38 117.22 41.46
CA PHE A 94 -69.51 116.79 42.87
C PHE A 94 -68.18 116.58 43.62
N SER A 95 -67.02 116.95 43.07
CA SER A 95 -65.71 116.79 43.74
C SER A 95 -65.54 117.56 45.06
N HIS A 96 -66.44 118.51 45.35
CA HIS A 96 -66.43 119.30 46.58
C HIS A 96 -67.56 118.94 47.55
N ALA A 97 -68.29 117.84 47.30
CA ALA A 97 -69.29 117.37 48.24
C ALA A 97 -68.59 116.75 49.47
N ASN A 98 -68.68 117.44 50.61
CA ASN A 98 -68.23 116.89 51.89
C ASN A 98 -69.30 115.93 52.41
N TYR A 99 -69.25 114.68 51.96
CA TYR A 99 -70.25 113.67 52.30
C TYR A 99 -70.30 113.33 53.78
N MET A 100 -69.23 113.59 54.56
CA MET A 100 -69.26 113.48 56.01
C MET A 100 -70.17 114.55 56.61
N SER A 101 -70.07 115.81 56.16
CA SER A 101 -71.02 116.87 56.53
C SER A 101 -72.44 116.56 56.05
N MET A 102 -72.60 116.01 54.85
CA MET A 102 -73.92 115.61 54.33
C MET A 102 -74.53 114.46 55.15
N ALA A 103 -73.74 113.48 55.59
CA ALA A 103 -74.17 112.41 56.48
C ALA A 103 -74.69 112.95 57.81
N GLN A 104 -74.02 113.98 58.34
CA GLN A 104 -74.36 114.64 59.59
C GLN A 104 -75.66 115.43 59.47
N LEU A 105 -75.81 116.22 58.41
CA LEU A 105 -77.04 116.98 58.09
C LEU A 105 -78.25 116.08 57.84
N THR A 106 -78.04 114.88 57.30
CA THR A 106 -79.12 113.90 57.10
C THR A 106 -79.52 113.24 58.42
N LYS A 107 -78.55 113.00 59.33
CA LYS A 107 -78.80 112.43 60.67
C LYS A 107 -79.58 113.40 61.56
N GLU A 108 -79.41 114.71 61.36
CA GLU A 108 -80.11 115.78 62.07
C GLU A 108 -81.46 116.19 61.42
N ASP A 109 -81.93 115.42 60.42
CA ASP A 109 -83.19 115.64 59.68
C ASP A 109 -83.31 117.01 58.97
N LEU A 110 -82.19 117.73 58.85
CA LEU A 110 -82.09 119.05 58.21
C LEU A 110 -82.22 118.97 56.68
N VAL A 111 -81.96 117.79 56.08
CA VAL A 111 -82.05 117.62 54.62
C VAL A 111 -82.59 116.23 54.26
N LYS A 112 -83.79 116.20 53.67
CA LYS A 112 -84.64 114.99 53.58
C LYS A 112 -84.30 114.00 52.44
N ASN A 113 -83.35 114.32 51.56
CA ASN A 113 -83.11 113.56 50.33
C ASN A 113 -81.65 113.11 50.09
N PHE A 114 -80.72 113.33 51.03
CA PHE A 114 -79.29 113.03 50.82
C PHE A 114 -78.79 111.71 51.41
N THR A 115 -79.63 110.99 52.17
CA THR A 115 -79.35 109.65 52.73
C THR A 115 -78.83 108.70 51.65
N ASN A 116 -79.48 108.74 50.48
CA ASN A 116 -79.14 107.91 49.32
C ASN A 116 -77.72 108.18 48.78
N SER A 117 -77.23 109.41 48.89
CA SER A 117 -75.91 109.80 48.34
C SER A 117 -74.77 109.35 49.25
N VAL A 118 -74.93 109.56 50.56
CA VAL A 118 -73.96 109.14 51.59
C VAL A 118 -73.85 107.61 51.64
N GLU A 119 -74.98 106.91 51.55
CA GLU A 119 -74.98 105.45 51.57
C GLU A 119 -74.35 104.85 50.29
N LYS A 120 -74.54 105.51 49.14
CA LYS A 120 -73.86 105.13 47.87
C LYS A 120 -72.35 105.29 47.97
N GLU A 121 -71.85 106.35 48.57
CA GLU A 121 -70.40 106.57 48.70
C GLU A 121 -69.76 105.56 49.67
N ARG A 122 -70.40 105.24 50.80
CA ARG A 122 -69.95 104.15 51.68
C ARG A 122 -69.90 102.81 50.95
N LYS A 123 -70.95 102.48 50.18
CA LYS A 123 -71.00 101.27 49.34
C LYS A 123 -69.88 101.26 48.29
N LEU A 124 -69.59 102.40 47.67
CA LEU A 124 -68.50 102.55 46.72
C LEU A 124 -67.12 102.33 47.38
N LEU A 125 -66.91 102.84 48.60
CA LEU A 125 -65.66 102.67 49.32
C LEU A 125 -65.43 101.19 49.68
N THR A 126 -66.45 100.51 50.22
CA THR A 126 -66.36 99.06 50.51
C THR A 126 -66.18 98.23 49.25
N LEU A 127 -66.83 98.61 48.14
CA LEU A 127 -66.68 97.91 46.87
C LEU A 127 -65.27 98.09 46.30
N LYS A 128 -64.66 99.27 46.48
CA LYS A 128 -63.29 99.55 46.09
C LYS A 128 -62.29 98.71 46.90
N GLU A 129 -62.44 98.65 48.22
CA GLU A 129 -61.59 97.81 49.08
C GLU A 129 -61.68 96.32 48.70
N VAL A 130 -62.89 95.82 48.46
CA VAL A 130 -63.11 94.43 48.00
C VAL A 130 -62.50 94.19 46.61
N HIS A 131 -62.63 95.14 45.68
CA HIS A 131 -62.03 95.05 44.35
C HIS A 131 -60.50 95.05 44.41
N ASP A 132 -59.91 95.93 45.23
CA ASP A 132 -58.47 96.01 45.41
C ASP A 132 -57.91 94.73 46.07
N MET A 133 -58.62 94.20 47.08
CA MET A 133 -58.29 92.90 47.68
C MET A 133 -58.37 91.75 46.66
N HIS A 134 -59.44 91.69 45.86
CA HIS A 134 -59.60 90.68 44.82
C HIS A 134 -58.54 90.81 43.72
N GLY A 135 -58.18 92.05 43.35
CA GLY A 135 -57.10 92.33 42.41
C GLY A 135 -55.75 91.85 42.92
N ASN A 136 -55.43 92.11 44.19
CA ASN A 136 -54.21 91.62 44.84
C ASN A 136 -54.18 90.09 44.95
N GLN A 137 -55.30 89.46 45.33
CA GLN A 137 -55.44 88.01 45.40
C GLN A 137 -55.28 87.36 44.01
N SER A 138 -55.94 87.90 42.99
CA SER A 138 -55.82 87.42 41.62
C SER A 138 -54.39 87.56 41.11
N SER A 139 -53.72 88.68 41.42
CA SER A 139 -52.32 88.90 41.07
C SER A 139 -51.38 87.87 41.73
N ALA A 140 -51.62 87.54 43.00
CA ALA A 140 -50.84 86.53 43.72
C ALA A 140 -51.01 85.14 43.08
N GLN A 141 -52.26 84.74 42.78
CA GLN A 141 -52.54 83.47 42.11
C GLN A 141 -51.92 83.39 40.70
N ILE A 142 -51.96 84.47 39.92
CA ILE A 142 -51.32 84.54 38.60
C ILE A 142 -49.79 84.37 38.73
N LYS A 143 -49.16 84.98 39.75
CA LYS A 143 -47.72 84.82 40.00
C LYS A 143 -47.36 83.39 40.39
N GLU A 144 -48.16 82.76 41.26
CA GLU A 144 -47.97 81.36 41.66
C GLU A 144 -48.12 80.40 40.47
N LEU A 145 -49.20 80.54 39.69
CA LEU A 145 -49.42 79.75 38.47
C LEU A 145 -48.28 79.95 37.46
N LYS A 146 -47.80 81.19 37.29
CA LYS A 146 -46.67 81.47 36.42
C LYS A 146 -45.40 80.75 36.90
N SER A 147 -45.15 80.70 38.20
CA SER A 147 -44.04 79.94 38.78
C SER A 147 -44.17 78.44 38.49
N HIS A 148 -45.36 77.87 38.69
CA HIS A 148 -45.63 76.45 38.36
C HIS A 148 -45.40 76.14 36.88
N VAL A 149 -45.88 77.00 35.97
CA VAL A 149 -45.66 76.84 34.53
C VAL A 149 -44.17 76.84 34.20
N THR A 150 -43.38 77.77 34.76
CA THR A 150 -41.93 77.79 34.51
C THR A 150 -41.20 76.56 35.04
N SER A 151 -41.64 75.99 36.18
CA SER A 151 -41.08 74.74 36.71
C SER A 151 -41.37 73.56 35.78
N LEU A 152 -42.62 73.42 35.33
CA LEU A 152 -43.03 72.36 34.40
C LEU A 152 -42.31 72.48 33.04
N GLU A 153 -42.06 73.69 32.55
CA GLU A 153 -41.27 73.91 31.33
C GLU A 153 -39.83 73.40 31.47
N LEU A 154 -39.20 73.63 32.63
CA LEU A 154 -37.84 73.11 32.90
C LEU A 154 -37.83 71.59 33.01
N GLU A 155 -38.80 70.99 33.70
CA GLU A 155 -38.96 69.53 33.78
C GLU A 155 -39.16 68.91 32.41
N LEU A 156 -40.04 69.48 31.57
CA LEU A 156 -40.27 69.02 30.22
C LEU A 156 -38.99 69.07 29.38
N LYS A 157 -38.20 70.14 29.51
CA LYS A 157 -36.92 70.29 28.80
C LYS A 157 -35.87 69.26 29.28
N SER A 158 -35.84 68.98 30.58
CA SER A 158 -34.98 67.92 31.15
C SER A 158 -35.37 66.54 30.63
N LEU A 159 -36.67 66.23 30.63
CA LEU A 159 -37.20 64.96 30.13
C LEU A 159 -36.97 64.80 28.62
N GLN A 160 -37.12 65.86 27.84
CA GLN A 160 -36.81 65.86 26.40
C GLN A 160 -35.33 65.58 26.11
N THR A 161 -34.43 66.16 26.89
CA THR A 161 -32.98 65.88 26.77
C THR A 161 -32.68 64.43 27.11
N THR A 162 -33.25 63.94 28.21
CA THR A 162 -33.08 62.54 28.64
C THR A 162 -33.62 61.56 27.58
N ASN A 163 -34.79 61.82 27.00
CA ASN A 163 -35.36 61.01 25.93
C ASN A 163 -34.48 61.01 24.67
N ARG A 164 -33.87 62.14 24.30
CA ARG A 164 -32.90 62.18 23.19
C ARG A 164 -31.69 61.29 23.47
N ASN A 165 -31.10 61.39 24.66
CA ASN A 165 -29.93 60.59 25.03
C ASN A 165 -30.24 59.09 25.03
N MET A 166 -31.41 58.68 25.56
CA MET A 166 -31.83 57.28 25.53
C MET A 166 -32.08 56.79 24.11
N ALA A 167 -32.69 57.61 23.25
CA ALA A 167 -32.92 57.27 21.85
C ALA A 167 -31.58 57.03 21.10
N GLU A 168 -30.58 57.88 21.34
CA GLU A 168 -29.24 57.69 20.76
C GLU A 168 -28.57 56.41 21.25
N GLN A 169 -28.69 56.08 22.55
CA GLN A 169 -28.18 54.82 23.08
C GLN A 169 -28.87 53.60 22.46
N LEU A 170 -30.19 53.66 22.26
CA LEU A 170 -30.95 52.59 21.60
C LEU A 170 -30.49 52.39 20.16
N GLU A 171 -30.28 53.48 19.40
CA GLU A 171 -29.80 53.41 18.02
C GLU A 171 -28.40 52.80 17.92
N ASN A 172 -27.49 53.22 18.82
CA ASN A 172 -26.14 52.65 18.90
C ASN A 172 -26.16 51.15 19.21
N LYS A 173 -27.01 50.73 20.16
CA LYS A 173 -27.19 49.32 20.52
C LYS A 173 -27.86 48.51 19.41
N ALA A 174 -28.80 49.09 18.68
CA ALA A 174 -29.41 48.47 17.51
C ALA A 174 -28.36 48.22 16.39
N SER A 175 -27.51 49.20 16.12
CA SER A 175 -26.41 49.09 15.15
C SER A 175 -25.39 48.02 15.55
N GLU A 176 -25.04 47.93 16.83
CA GLU A 176 -24.16 46.88 17.37
C GLU A 176 -24.78 45.48 17.20
N ALA A 177 -26.08 45.33 17.51
CA ALA A 177 -26.81 44.08 17.35
C ALA A 177 -26.87 43.64 15.87
N GLU A 178 -27.09 44.57 14.93
CA GLU A 178 -27.09 44.26 13.50
C GLU A 178 -25.73 43.76 13.02
N LYS A 179 -24.63 44.40 13.47
CA LYS A 179 -23.26 43.98 13.14
C LYS A 179 -22.95 42.58 13.67
N LEU A 180 -23.29 42.30 14.94
CA LEU A 180 -23.11 40.98 15.54
C LEU A 180 -23.96 39.92 14.83
N GLY A 181 -25.19 40.26 14.43
CA GLY A 181 -26.05 39.39 13.63
C GLY A 181 -25.40 38.98 12.30
N LYS A 182 -24.84 39.95 11.56
CA LYS A 182 -24.11 39.68 10.30
C LYS A 182 -22.88 38.79 10.53
N GLN A 183 -22.11 39.04 11.58
CA GLN A 183 -20.95 38.21 11.94
C GLN A 183 -21.36 36.77 12.28
N ASN A 184 -22.43 36.60 13.05
CA ASN A 184 -22.93 35.28 13.44
C ASN A 184 -23.40 34.46 12.22
N ILE A 185 -24.10 35.09 11.27
CA ILE A 185 -24.48 34.44 10.00
C ILE A 185 -23.23 33.99 9.23
N GLY A 186 -22.21 34.86 9.13
CA GLY A 186 -20.95 34.51 8.46
C GLY A 186 -20.23 33.33 9.12
N LEU A 187 -20.17 33.30 10.45
CA LEU A 187 -19.60 32.19 11.21
C LEU A 187 -20.39 30.89 11.01
N GLN A 188 -21.73 30.94 11.00
CA GLN A 188 -22.57 29.76 10.75
C GLN A 188 -22.37 29.18 9.35
N SER A 189 -22.23 30.04 8.32
CA SER A 189 -21.87 29.59 6.97
C SER A 189 -20.50 28.89 6.98
N ARG A 190 -19.49 29.49 7.63
CA ARG A 190 -18.15 28.90 7.70
C ARG A 190 -18.13 27.55 8.43
N ILE A 191 -18.89 27.42 9.52
CA ILE A 191 -19.05 26.16 10.26
C ILE A 191 -19.66 25.08 9.34
N SER A 192 -20.67 25.44 8.56
CA SER A 192 -21.34 24.53 7.63
C SER A 192 -20.38 24.04 6.52
N GLU A 193 -19.57 24.93 5.95
CA GLU A 193 -18.52 24.57 4.99
C GLU A 193 -17.50 23.59 5.59
N LEU A 194 -17.01 23.90 6.80
CA LEU A 194 -16.02 23.06 7.48
C LEU A 194 -16.58 21.68 7.79
N LYS A 195 -17.85 21.58 8.17
CA LYS A 195 -18.54 20.31 8.42
C LYS A 195 -18.57 19.43 7.16
N ILE A 196 -18.97 19.99 6.01
CA ILE A 196 -19.00 19.27 4.73
C ILE A 196 -17.59 18.81 4.33
N MET A 197 -16.57 19.65 4.55
CA MET A 197 -15.17 19.28 4.27
C MET A 197 -14.69 18.15 5.18
N LEU A 198 -15.09 18.15 6.46
CA LEU A 198 -14.76 17.09 7.41
C LEU A 198 -15.39 15.76 6.98
N GLU A 199 -16.69 15.74 6.67
CA GLU A 199 -17.39 14.54 6.19
C GLU A 199 -16.75 13.99 4.89
N LYS A 200 -16.35 14.87 3.97
CA LYS A 200 -15.61 14.47 2.75
C LYS A 200 -14.25 13.86 3.08
N ARG A 201 -13.53 14.40 4.07
CA ARG A 201 -12.22 13.90 4.50
C ARG A 201 -12.36 12.55 5.21
N GLU A 202 -13.36 12.37 6.06
CA GLU A 202 -13.67 11.11 6.74
C GLU A 202 -13.93 9.98 5.74
N LYS A 203 -14.73 10.23 4.69
CA LYS A 203 -14.95 9.26 3.61
C LYS A 203 -13.65 8.88 2.89
N LYS A 204 -12.79 9.86 2.58
CA LYS A 204 -11.47 9.61 1.98
C LYS A 204 -10.59 8.76 2.91
N PHE A 205 -10.59 9.08 4.20
CA PHE A 205 -9.81 8.35 5.21
C PHE A 205 -10.27 6.90 5.34
N PHE A 206 -11.58 6.67 5.33
CA PHE A 206 -12.17 5.33 5.32
C PHE A 206 -11.71 4.51 4.10
N ILE A 207 -11.77 5.10 2.89
CA ILE A 207 -11.32 4.43 1.66
C ILE A 207 -9.82 4.09 1.72
N LEU A 208 -8.99 5.05 2.15
CA LEU A 208 -7.54 4.83 2.28
C LEU A 208 -7.21 3.74 3.30
N THR A 209 -7.91 3.73 4.43
CA THR A 209 -7.76 2.69 5.46
C THR A 209 -8.10 1.33 4.88
N LYS A 210 -9.21 1.22 4.14
CA LYS A 210 -9.61 -0.05 3.55
C LYS A 210 -8.63 -0.55 2.48
N LYS A 211 -8.07 0.37 1.68
CA LYS A 211 -7.03 0.03 0.70
C LYS A 211 -5.77 -0.48 1.40
N LEU A 212 -5.33 0.20 2.46
CA LEU A 212 -4.16 -0.22 3.24
C LEU A 212 -4.35 -1.60 3.87
N GLU A 213 -5.53 -1.90 4.42
CA GLU A 213 -5.85 -3.24 4.93
C GLU A 213 -5.73 -4.32 3.85
N ASN A 214 -6.27 -4.06 2.65
CA ASN A 214 -6.20 -5.00 1.54
C ASN A 214 -4.75 -5.23 1.09
N ASP A 215 -4.00 -4.15 0.85
CA ASP A 215 -2.59 -4.21 0.41
C ASP A 215 -1.72 -4.95 1.46
N ASN A 216 -1.97 -4.72 2.76
CA ASN A 216 -1.31 -5.44 3.84
C ASN A 216 -1.69 -6.93 3.85
N SER A 217 -2.96 -7.26 3.63
CA SER A 217 -3.41 -8.66 3.61
C SER A 217 -2.80 -9.45 2.44
N GLU A 218 -2.66 -8.82 1.28
CA GLU A 218 -2.00 -9.40 0.09
C GLU A 218 -0.49 -9.55 0.31
N SER A 219 0.15 -8.53 0.87
CA SER A 219 1.58 -8.61 1.23
C SER A 219 1.83 -9.73 2.25
N LEU A 220 0.97 -9.86 3.27
CA LEU A 220 1.06 -10.91 4.28
C LEU A 220 0.87 -12.31 3.67
N SER A 221 -0.07 -12.48 2.74
CA SER A 221 -0.28 -13.77 2.08
C SER A 221 0.89 -14.15 1.18
N SER A 222 1.46 -13.18 0.45
CA SER A 222 2.67 -13.35 -0.34
C SER A 222 3.87 -13.75 0.53
N VAL A 223 4.09 -13.07 1.65
CA VAL A 223 5.15 -13.41 2.62
C VAL A 223 4.94 -14.81 3.19
N LYS A 224 3.70 -15.19 3.55
CA LYS A 224 3.39 -16.56 4.02
C LYS A 224 3.73 -17.62 2.98
N ASN A 225 3.41 -17.37 1.71
CA ASN A 225 3.74 -18.30 0.61
C ASN A 225 5.26 -18.43 0.42
N LEU A 226 6.00 -17.33 0.50
CA LEU A 226 7.47 -17.34 0.41
C LEU A 226 8.10 -18.11 1.57
N ILE A 227 7.61 -17.92 2.80
CA ILE A 227 8.06 -18.69 3.98
C ILE A 227 7.80 -20.19 3.78
N ALA A 228 6.64 -20.57 3.25
CA ALA A 228 6.35 -21.97 2.94
C ALA A 228 7.30 -22.54 1.87
N GLN A 229 7.61 -21.76 0.83
CA GLN A 229 8.57 -22.15 -0.21
C GLN A 229 9.99 -22.30 0.34
N GLU A 230 10.44 -21.38 1.20
CA GLU A 230 11.75 -21.44 1.85
C GLU A 230 11.89 -22.70 2.70
N ASN A 231 10.88 -23.04 3.49
CA ASN A 231 10.87 -24.26 4.31
C ASN A 231 10.94 -25.53 3.45
N ASN A 232 10.20 -25.58 2.33
CA ASN A 232 10.26 -26.71 1.41
C ASN A 232 11.65 -26.88 0.79
N LEU A 233 12.26 -25.78 0.31
CA LEU A 233 13.61 -25.79 -0.26
C LEU A 233 14.68 -26.14 0.78
N LEU A 234 14.51 -25.69 2.02
CA LEU A 234 15.40 -26.05 3.12
C LEU A 234 15.37 -27.55 3.38
N SER A 235 14.17 -28.15 3.42
CA SER A 235 14.01 -29.60 3.57
C SER A 235 14.64 -30.37 2.40
N GLU A 236 14.46 -29.92 1.16
CA GLU A 236 15.06 -30.55 -0.02
C GLU A 236 16.61 -30.46 0.00
N LYS A 237 17.15 -29.33 0.46
CA LYS A 237 18.60 -29.16 0.65
C LYS A 237 19.14 -30.14 1.69
N GLU A 238 18.44 -30.34 2.81
CA GLU A 238 18.85 -31.29 3.85
C GLU A 238 18.86 -32.72 3.33
N THR A 239 17.84 -33.13 2.57
CA THR A 239 17.78 -34.47 1.97
C THR A 239 18.90 -34.68 0.95
N LEU A 240 19.12 -33.73 0.04
CA LEU A 240 20.21 -33.81 -0.93
C LEU A 240 21.59 -33.84 -0.26
N GLN A 241 21.76 -33.12 0.85
CA GLN A 241 23.00 -33.14 1.61
C GLN A 241 23.24 -34.49 2.29
N ALA A 242 22.19 -35.14 2.80
CA ALA A 242 22.27 -36.49 3.35
C ALA A 242 22.60 -37.53 2.26
N GLU A 243 21.92 -37.48 1.10
CA GLU A 243 22.21 -38.35 -0.05
C GLU A 243 23.65 -38.19 -0.55
N LYS A 244 24.13 -36.94 -0.64
CA LYS A 244 25.53 -36.65 -1.01
C LYS A 244 26.52 -37.26 -0.02
N ALA A 245 26.23 -37.23 1.28
CA ALA A 245 27.10 -37.83 2.29
C ALA A 245 27.17 -39.35 2.11
N LEU A 246 26.02 -40.00 1.89
CA LEU A 246 25.93 -41.45 1.71
C LEU A 246 26.62 -41.91 0.41
N LEU A 247 26.46 -41.18 -0.69
CA LEU A 247 27.19 -41.45 -1.93
C LEU A 247 28.70 -41.31 -1.77
N LYS A 248 29.16 -40.31 -1.01
CA LYS A 248 30.59 -40.11 -0.75
C LYS A 248 31.18 -41.27 0.05
N GLU A 249 30.45 -41.78 1.04
CA GLU A 249 30.85 -42.94 1.83
C GLU A 249 30.91 -44.21 0.98
N ASN A 250 29.89 -44.47 0.16
CA ASN A 250 29.86 -45.60 -0.76
C ASN A 250 31.04 -45.59 -1.74
N LEU A 251 31.35 -44.42 -2.32
CA LEU A 251 32.50 -44.27 -3.23
C LEU A 251 33.83 -44.52 -2.52
N ALA A 252 33.99 -44.05 -1.27
CA ALA A 252 35.20 -44.33 -0.51
C ALA A 252 35.39 -45.83 -0.28
N PHE A 253 34.31 -46.53 0.10
CA PHE A 253 34.32 -47.98 0.27
C PHE A 253 34.67 -48.72 -1.03
N GLU A 254 34.06 -48.35 -2.17
CA GLU A 254 34.37 -48.98 -3.46
C GLU A 254 35.81 -48.75 -3.92
N VAL A 255 36.36 -47.54 -3.70
CA VAL A 255 37.76 -47.23 -4.00
C VAL A 255 38.70 -48.07 -3.15
N ASP A 256 38.42 -48.20 -1.85
CA ASP A 256 39.22 -49.03 -0.95
C ASP A 256 39.17 -50.51 -1.35
N GLU A 257 37.98 -51.04 -1.67
CA GLU A 257 37.83 -52.43 -2.12
C GLU A 257 38.55 -52.67 -3.46
N ALA A 258 38.41 -51.76 -4.43
CA ALA A 258 39.11 -51.85 -5.71
C ALA A 258 40.63 -51.77 -5.53
N SER A 259 41.11 -50.88 -4.65
CA SER A 259 42.54 -50.78 -4.31
C SER A 259 43.06 -52.06 -3.68
N ASN A 260 42.30 -52.63 -2.73
CA ASN A 260 42.63 -53.91 -2.11
C ASN A 260 42.68 -55.05 -3.13
N GLN A 261 41.75 -55.09 -4.10
CA GLN A 261 41.75 -56.08 -5.18
C GLN A 261 42.99 -55.95 -6.08
N VAL A 262 43.33 -54.72 -6.50
CA VAL A 262 44.53 -54.46 -7.30
C VAL A 262 45.78 -54.89 -6.56
N GLN A 263 45.88 -54.61 -5.26
CA GLN A 263 47.01 -55.04 -4.44
C GLN A 263 47.12 -56.57 -4.40
N ARG A 264 46.02 -57.30 -4.17
CA ARG A 264 46.01 -58.77 -4.19
C ARG A 264 46.48 -59.33 -5.54
N LEU A 265 45.97 -58.79 -6.65
CA LEU A 265 46.38 -59.22 -7.99
C LEU A 265 47.84 -58.89 -8.28
N MET A 266 48.34 -57.75 -7.79
CA MET A 266 49.75 -57.39 -7.90
C MET A 266 50.65 -58.36 -7.13
N ASP A 267 50.27 -58.74 -5.92
CA ASP A 267 51.00 -59.73 -5.12
C ASP A 267 51.01 -61.12 -5.80
N GLU A 268 49.89 -61.52 -6.41
CA GLU A 268 49.80 -62.75 -7.21
C GLU A 268 50.69 -62.68 -8.45
N ALA A 269 50.65 -61.58 -9.21
CA ALA A 269 51.50 -61.36 -10.38
C ALA A 269 52.99 -61.42 -10.02
N ASN A 270 53.38 -60.81 -8.89
CA ASN A 270 54.74 -60.87 -8.37
C ASN A 270 55.15 -62.31 -8.03
N THR A 271 54.25 -63.08 -7.42
CA THR A 271 54.49 -64.50 -7.07
C THR A 271 54.67 -65.33 -8.33
N LEU A 272 53.79 -65.17 -9.32
CA LEU A 272 53.89 -65.86 -10.61
C LEU A 272 55.17 -65.48 -11.37
N GLN A 273 55.56 -64.20 -11.32
CA GLN A 273 56.81 -63.74 -11.92
C GLN A 273 58.03 -64.42 -11.29
N GLN A 274 58.07 -64.55 -9.96
CA GLN A 274 59.13 -65.28 -9.26
C GLN A 274 59.15 -66.78 -9.62
N GLN A 275 57.98 -67.41 -9.73
CA GLN A 275 57.87 -68.81 -10.15
C GLN A 275 58.37 -69.01 -11.60
N LEU A 276 58.02 -68.11 -12.51
CA LEU A 276 58.46 -68.13 -13.90
C LEU A 276 59.99 -68.02 -13.99
N GLU A 277 60.60 -67.11 -13.23
CA GLU A 277 62.06 -66.93 -13.18
C GLU A 277 62.77 -68.21 -12.69
N SER A 278 62.23 -68.83 -11.63
CA SER A 278 62.72 -70.12 -11.13
C SER A 278 62.64 -71.21 -12.20
N LEU A 279 61.53 -71.30 -12.93
CA LEU A 279 61.37 -72.27 -14.03
C LEU A 279 62.35 -72.00 -15.17
N TYR A 280 62.59 -70.74 -15.54
CA TYR A 280 63.60 -70.37 -16.53
C TYR A 280 65.01 -70.84 -16.12
N ILE A 281 65.39 -70.63 -14.86
CA ILE A 281 66.67 -71.10 -14.32
C ILE A 281 66.75 -72.63 -14.34
N GLN A 282 65.68 -73.34 -13.96
CA GLN A 282 65.63 -74.80 -14.00
C GLN A 282 65.75 -75.34 -15.43
N LYS A 283 65.05 -74.73 -16.39
CA LYS A 283 65.12 -75.08 -17.81
C LYS A 283 66.55 -74.93 -18.34
N ALA A 284 67.20 -73.79 -18.11
CA ALA A 284 68.57 -73.54 -18.55
C ALA A 284 69.56 -74.58 -17.98
N LYS A 285 69.36 -74.99 -16.71
CA LYS A 285 70.16 -76.05 -16.08
C LYS A 285 69.97 -77.41 -16.75
N LEU A 286 68.73 -77.77 -17.09
CA LEU A 286 68.43 -79.03 -17.79
C LEU A 286 68.97 -79.04 -19.22
N GLU A 287 68.85 -77.94 -19.96
CA GLU A 287 69.43 -77.79 -21.31
C GLU A 287 70.95 -77.97 -21.29
N LEU A 288 71.64 -77.34 -20.33
CA LEU A 288 73.09 -77.54 -20.13
C LEU A 288 73.45 -79.00 -19.81
N GLN A 289 72.64 -79.70 -19.01
CA GLN A 289 72.87 -81.11 -18.73
C GLN A 289 72.67 -81.99 -19.97
N PHE A 290 71.63 -81.70 -20.76
CA PHE A 290 71.35 -82.41 -21.99
C PHE A 290 72.50 -82.26 -23.00
N GLU A 291 72.97 -81.04 -23.24
CA GLU A 291 74.10 -80.80 -24.15
C GLU A 291 75.39 -81.48 -23.67
N ARG A 292 75.68 -81.45 -22.36
CA ARG A 292 76.81 -82.22 -21.80
C ARG A 292 76.69 -83.72 -22.04
N LYS A 293 75.49 -84.30 -21.90
CA LYS A 293 75.27 -85.74 -22.15
C LYS A 293 75.38 -86.08 -23.63
N LYS A 294 74.83 -85.23 -24.51
CA LYS A 294 74.94 -85.36 -25.96
C LYS A 294 76.39 -85.34 -26.41
N GLN A 295 77.19 -84.39 -25.92
CA GLN A 295 78.62 -84.31 -26.19
C GLN A 295 79.36 -85.59 -25.76
N LYS A 296 79.17 -86.04 -24.51
CA LYS A 296 79.76 -87.29 -24.01
C LYS A 296 79.35 -88.53 -24.82
N SER A 297 78.10 -88.58 -25.26
CA SER A 297 77.63 -89.69 -26.10
C SER A 297 78.28 -89.66 -27.48
N SER A 298 78.46 -88.48 -28.07
CA SER A 298 79.17 -88.30 -29.34
C SER A 298 80.65 -88.72 -29.22
N GLU A 299 81.32 -88.34 -28.14
CA GLU A 299 82.70 -88.75 -27.84
C GLU A 299 82.82 -90.27 -27.75
N ARG A 300 81.94 -90.93 -26.99
CA ARG A 300 81.89 -92.40 -26.90
C ARG A 300 81.62 -93.07 -28.24
N LEU A 301 80.77 -92.49 -29.06
CA LEU A 301 80.46 -93.02 -30.39
C LEU A 301 81.68 -92.95 -31.32
N ASN A 302 82.41 -91.84 -31.28
CA ASN A 302 83.67 -91.71 -32.03
C ASN A 302 84.73 -92.72 -31.56
N GLU A 303 84.89 -92.91 -30.24
CA GLU A 303 85.78 -93.95 -29.70
C GLU A 303 85.41 -95.36 -30.17
N MET A 304 84.11 -95.66 -30.18
CA MET A 304 83.61 -96.96 -30.66
C MET A 304 83.87 -97.16 -32.16
N GLU A 305 83.67 -96.12 -32.98
CA GLU A 305 83.95 -96.20 -34.43
C GLU A 305 85.45 -96.38 -34.70
N ASN A 306 86.31 -95.70 -33.93
CA ASN A 306 87.76 -95.90 -33.99
C ASN A 306 88.13 -97.36 -33.65
N LYS A 307 87.64 -97.90 -32.54
CA LYS A 307 87.89 -99.31 -32.16
C LYS A 307 87.36 -100.30 -33.20
N LYS A 308 86.21 -100.01 -33.79
CA LYS A 308 85.63 -100.82 -34.89
C LYS A 308 86.55 -100.80 -36.11
N SER A 309 87.13 -99.64 -36.45
CA SER A 309 88.10 -99.54 -37.56
C SER A 309 89.39 -100.32 -37.27
N GLU A 310 89.91 -100.27 -36.03
CA GLU A 310 91.07 -101.06 -35.59
C GLU A 310 90.79 -102.56 -35.66
N LEU A 311 89.63 -103.01 -35.16
CA LEU A 311 89.22 -104.43 -35.24
C LEU A 311 89.04 -104.87 -36.69
N LYS A 312 88.47 -104.01 -37.56
CA LYS A 312 88.33 -104.30 -38.98
C LYS A 312 89.70 -104.52 -39.62
N GLN A 313 90.66 -103.63 -39.34
CA GLN A 313 92.04 -103.78 -39.82
C GLN A 313 92.67 -105.08 -39.32
N MET A 314 92.50 -105.42 -38.04
CA MET A 314 93.03 -106.67 -37.47
C MET A 314 92.42 -107.92 -38.12
N VAL A 315 91.12 -107.91 -38.44
CA VAL A 315 90.47 -109.00 -39.19
C VAL A 315 91.02 -109.09 -40.61
N GLU A 316 91.20 -107.96 -41.30
CA GLU A 316 91.82 -107.92 -42.63
C GLU A 316 93.26 -108.45 -42.61
N ASP A 317 94.03 -108.14 -41.56
CA ASP A 317 95.38 -108.66 -41.34
C ASP A 317 95.38 -110.17 -41.12
N LEU A 318 94.52 -110.68 -40.23
CA LEU A 318 94.36 -112.13 -39.99
C LEU A 318 93.87 -112.88 -41.24
N GLN A 319 93.02 -112.26 -42.05
CA GLN A 319 92.56 -112.81 -43.33
C GLN A 319 93.75 -112.98 -44.30
N ARG A 320 94.61 -111.96 -44.42
CA ARG A 320 95.84 -112.03 -45.24
C ARG A 320 96.80 -113.10 -44.73
N ASP A 321 96.98 -113.21 -43.42
CA ASP A 321 97.83 -114.26 -42.83
C ASP A 321 97.28 -115.67 -43.09
N LEU A 322 95.95 -115.85 -43.01
CA LEU A 322 95.30 -117.12 -43.33
C LEU A 322 95.40 -117.47 -44.82
N GLU A 323 95.26 -116.48 -45.71
CA GLU A 323 95.48 -116.67 -47.15
C GLU A 323 96.93 -117.10 -47.41
N ALA A 324 97.92 -116.41 -46.85
CA ALA A 324 99.33 -116.79 -46.97
C ALA A 324 99.63 -118.19 -46.40
N LYS A 325 99.01 -118.57 -45.27
CA LYS A 325 99.12 -119.93 -44.72
C LYS A 325 98.41 -120.98 -45.57
N GLY A 326 97.31 -120.60 -46.21
CA GLY A 326 96.61 -121.41 -47.21
C GLY A 326 97.51 -121.67 -48.42
N ASP A 327 98.19 -120.64 -48.92
CA ASP A 327 99.15 -120.73 -50.02
C ASP A 327 100.36 -121.59 -49.65
N GLU A 328 100.98 -121.38 -48.48
CA GLU A 328 102.06 -122.24 -47.96
C GLU A 328 101.64 -123.72 -47.87
N LYS A 329 100.44 -123.99 -47.32
CA LYS A 329 99.89 -125.34 -47.27
C LYS A 329 99.72 -125.90 -48.68
N ASN A 330 99.22 -125.11 -49.62
CA ASN A 330 98.99 -125.56 -50.99
C ASN A 330 100.31 -125.88 -51.71
N ASP A 331 101.34 -125.06 -51.50
CA ASP A 331 102.70 -125.32 -51.97
C ASP A 331 103.30 -126.59 -51.36
N LEU A 332 103.13 -126.80 -50.05
CA LEU A 332 103.58 -128.01 -49.37
C LEU A 332 102.85 -129.26 -49.88
N VAL A 333 101.53 -129.16 -50.09
CA VAL A 333 100.72 -130.22 -50.71
C VAL A 333 101.23 -130.52 -52.12
N ASN A 334 101.51 -129.50 -52.92
CA ASN A 334 102.08 -129.66 -54.25
C ASN A 334 103.50 -130.26 -54.21
N GLN A 335 104.28 -130.00 -53.16
CA GLN A 335 105.59 -130.62 -52.94
C GLN A 335 105.47 -132.09 -52.55
N ILE A 336 104.57 -132.45 -51.63
CA ILE A 336 104.28 -133.83 -51.24
C ILE A 336 103.74 -134.61 -52.45
N ILE A 337 102.85 -134.04 -53.26
CA ILE A 337 102.36 -134.69 -54.48
C ILE A 337 103.52 -135.00 -55.44
N ARG A 338 104.46 -134.07 -55.61
CA ARG A 338 105.68 -134.30 -56.41
C ARG A 338 106.56 -135.41 -55.83
N GLU A 339 106.79 -135.41 -54.52
CA GLU A 339 107.57 -136.46 -53.85
C GLU A 339 106.90 -137.84 -53.92
N CYS A 340 105.57 -137.93 -53.76
CA CYS A 340 104.83 -139.17 -53.92
C CYS A 340 104.91 -139.72 -55.35
N LEU A 341 104.90 -138.85 -56.37
CA LEU A 341 105.09 -139.27 -57.76
C LEU A 341 106.52 -139.78 -58.02
N ILE A 342 107.53 -139.19 -57.38
CA ILE A 342 108.94 -139.63 -57.46
C ILE A 342 109.14 -140.97 -56.72
N ASN A 343 108.57 -141.15 -55.53
CA ASN A 343 108.70 -142.41 -54.80
C ASN A 343 107.98 -143.58 -55.49
N LYS A 344 106.87 -143.31 -56.20
CA LYS A 344 106.15 -144.33 -56.96
C LYS A 344 106.92 -144.86 -58.17
N SER A 345 107.94 -144.14 -58.65
CA SER A 345 108.76 -144.56 -59.79
C SER A 345 109.97 -145.44 -59.40
N LEU A 346 110.28 -145.61 -58.10
CA LEU A 346 111.49 -146.33 -57.64
C LEU A 346 111.27 -147.75 -57.10
N GLN A 347 110.04 -148.27 -57.02
CA GLN A 347 109.75 -149.51 -56.29
C GLN A 347 109.45 -150.79 -57.12
N HIS A 348 109.72 -150.82 -58.43
CA HIS A 348 109.39 -151.98 -59.28
C HIS A 348 110.57 -152.88 -59.71
N ALA A 349 111.69 -152.94 -58.96
CA ALA A 349 112.77 -153.89 -59.26
C ALA A 349 113.48 -154.47 -58.02
N SER A 350 112.91 -155.50 -57.38
CA SER A 350 113.60 -156.75 -56.99
C SER A 350 112.81 -157.63 -55.98
N GLN A 351 112.41 -158.82 -56.47
CA GLN A 351 112.28 -160.14 -55.81
C GLN A 351 111.19 -160.48 -54.76
N GLU A 352 110.21 -161.27 -55.22
CA GLU A 352 109.97 -162.71 -54.91
C GLU A 352 109.96 -163.23 -53.45
N GLY A 353 108.80 -163.73 -52.99
CA GLY A 353 108.72 -164.68 -51.86
C GLY A 353 107.49 -164.62 -50.92
N VAL A 354 106.34 -165.12 -51.38
CA VAL A 354 105.19 -165.77 -50.68
C VAL A 354 104.99 -165.57 -49.15
N LEU A 355 103.82 -165.03 -48.74
CA LEU A 355 102.78 -165.73 -47.93
C LEU A 355 101.70 -164.76 -47.42
N GLU A 356 100.47 -165.19 -47.66
CA GLU A 356 99.20 -164.72 -47.11
C GLU A 356 99.10 -165.02 -45.60
N ILE A 357 98.55 -164.08 -44.80
CA ILE A 357 97.75 -164.34 -43.58
C ILE A 357 96.99 -163.05 -43.22
N SER A 358 95.69 -163.22 -42.99
CA SER A 358 94.78 -162.26 -42.34
C SER A 358 94.77 -162.50 -40.82
N LEU A 359 94.65 -161.44 -40.00
CA LEU A 359 94.00 -161.31 -38.66
C LEU A 359 94.68 -160.14 -37.90
N HIS A 360 94.02 -159.04 -37.53
CA HIS A 360 93.02 -158.78 -36.47
C HIS A 360 93.59 -158.31 -35.12
N ALA A 361 92.86 -157.36 -34.53
CA ALA A 361 92.90 -156.84 -33.15
C ALA A 361 94.06 -155.89 -32.79
N ALA A 362 93.93 -154.89 -31.92
CA ALA A 362 92.84 -154.14 -31.31
C ALA A 362 93.54 -153.06 -30.42
N CYS A 363 93.02 -151.83 -30.39
CA CYS A 363 93.20 -150.79 -29.35
C CYS A 363 92.31 -149.61 -29.80
N GLU A 364 91.05 -149.51 -29.39
CA GLU A 364 90.56 -148.90 -28.14
C GLU A 364 90.99 -147.42 -27.94
N PHE A 365 90.06 -146.51 -28.29
CA PHE A 365 89.50 -145.35 -27.54
C PHE A 365 90.40 -144.48 -26.62
N PRO A 366 90.14 -143.15 -26.48
CA PRO A 366 88.79 -142.61 -26.31
C PRO A 366 88.36 -141.44 -27.21
N THR A 367 87.10 -141.55 -27.62
CA THR A 367 86.14 -140.45 -27.74
C THR A 367 86.05 -139.62 -26.45
N CYS A 368 85.88 -138.32 -26.59
CA CYS A 368 85.00 -137.53 -25.73
C CYS A 368 84.05 -136.72 -26.62
N GLN A 369 82.82 -137.23 -26.72
CA GLN A 369 81.62 -136.49 -27.13
C GLN A 369 80.55 -136.75 -26.06
N GLU A 370 80.31 -135.75 -25.21
CA GLU A 370 79.12 -135.53 -24.34
C GLU A 370 78.95 -133.99 -24.32
N VAL A 371 77.90 -133.28 -24.75
CA VAL A 371 76.44 -133.44 -24.88
C VAL A 371 75.66 -133.48 -23.56
N ALA A 372 75.20 -132.30 -23.10
CA ALA A 372 73.92 -132.04 -22.42
C ALA A 372 73.63 -130.52 -22.40
N ARG A 373 72.87 -129.96 -23.37
CA ARG A 373 71.42 -129.67 -23.32
C ARG A 373 70.91 -129.02 -22.02
N ALA A 374 70.42 -127.78 -22.09
CA ALA A 374 68.98 -127.45 -22.09
C ALA A 374 68.67 -126.00 -21.63
N MET A 375 68.11 -125.22 -22.57
CA MET A 375 66.90 -124.38 -22.45
C MET A 375 66.67 -123.50 -21.20
N HIS A 376 66.53 -122.19 -21.42
CA HIS A 376 65.25 -121.44 -21.28
C HIS A 376 65.47 -120.01 -21.83
N ALA A 377 64.97 -119.68 -23.02
CA ALA A 377 63.61 -119.20 -23.31
C ALA A 377 63.40 -117.70 -22.97
N THR A 378 63.39 -116.88 -24.03
CA THR A 378 62.41 -115.83 -24.38
C THR A 378 61.82 -114.90 -23.30
N VAL A 379 61.76 -113.61 -23.65
CA VAL A 379 60.62 -112.64 -23.64
C VAL A 379 61.20 -111.24 -23.33
N LYS A 380 61.33 -110.32 -24.29
CA LYS A 380 60.33 -109.38 -24.86
C LYS A 380 59.95 -108.20 -23.92
N LYS A 381 59.92 -107.00 -24.53
CA LYS A 381 59.33 -105.69 -24.14
C LYS A 381 60.32 -104.70 -23.50
N ARG A 382 60.56 -103.50 -24.06
CA ARG A 382 59.66 -102.32 -24.20
C ARG A 382 58.97 -101.99 -22.87
N ASP A 383 59.58 -101.14 -22.05
CA ASP A 383 59.35 -99.69 -22.03
C ASP A 383 60.56 -98.99 -21.41
#